data_AF-A0A931P6E9-F1
#
_entry.id   AF-A0A931P6E9-F1
#
_cell.length_a   1.000
_cell.length_b   1.000
_cell.length_c   1.000
_cell.angle_alpha   90.00
_cell.angle_beta   90.00
_cell.angle_gamma   90.00
#
_symmetry.space_group_name_H-M   'P 1'
#
loop_
_entity.id
_entity.type
_entity.pdbx_description
1 polymer ?
#
loop_
_entity_poly.entity_id
_entity_poly.type
_entity_poly.pdbx_seq_one_letter_code
_entity_poly.pdbx_strand_id
1 'polypeptide(L)'
;MSKPGVSGSAHALRIFRWALMTGAAFGVTPLTGAPFQDRAKQERPTVNESSDEERVPKPLEPGEPDSTEKQLSKSEKQKLHDAWIKRFQGAAKILHSGKADQVRDVETMILGEKDPHSLGPMLQVLGRETAPIRLLLDRNLAAREDELAWVALAERLLVEPEADVRRGLVRLIEAKPDHPGSKRFFEHIRNALKSTNPVRSGLGALAVADLGWKDRIPELIDRLAPIRFVRSVEWVPSAVSSGSGLAMGSVDSYVIVPVPVVGPGVVAYGQQIIPVGNGLALGGGGSPSVSMRPVMRAGRMSQPNPAVRAALVSLTGEDFGYDSVQWKAWLANAARADAGPPKRVPFP
;
A
#
# COMPACT_ATOMS: atom_id res chain seq x y z
N MET A 1 1.29 18.35 -28.61
CA MET A 1 1.44 17.07 -27.89
C MET A 1 0.32 16.97 -26.84
N SER A 2 -0.78 16.32 -27.19
CA SER A 2 -1.94 16.15 -26.30
C SER A 2 -1.69 15.03 -25.29
N LYS A 3 -1.93 15.29 -24.00
CA LYS A 3 -1.89 14.26 -22.96
C LYS A 3 -3.12 13.36 -23.10
N PRO A 4 -2.99 12.03 -23.14
CA PRO A 4 -4.16 11.14 -23.12
C PRO A 4 -4.86 11.20 -21.76
N GLY A 5 -6.19 11.30 -21.79
CA GLY A 5 -7.05 11.37 -20.61
C GLY A 5 -7.23 9.99 -19.95
N VAL A 6 -6.50 9.74 -18.85
CA VAL A 6 -6.59 8.50 -18.07
C VAL A 6 -7.63 8.67 -16.96
N SER A 7 -8.93 8.59 -17.27
CA SER A 7 -10.00 8.73 -16.25
C SER A 7 -10.66 7.39 -15.87
N GLY A 8 -10.60 6.35 -16.71
CA GLY A 8 -11.33 5.09 -16.46
C GLY A 8 -10.61 4.02 -15.63
N SER A 9 -9.27 4.00 -15.62
CA SER A 9 -8.50 2.82 -15.15
C SER A 9 -8.16 2.82 -13.65
N ALA A 10 -8.23 3.97 -12.99
CA ALA A 10 -7.90 4.08 -11.55
C ALA A 10 -8.82 3.24 -10.63
N HIS A 11 -10.00 2.84 -11.10
CA HIS A 11 -10.95 2.02 -10.33
C HIS A 11 -10.50 0.56 -10.24
N ALA A 12 -9.94 -0.01 -11.31
CA ALA A 12 -9.46 -1.41 -11.32
C ALA A 12 -8.27 -1.61 -10.37
N LEU A 13 -7.34 -0.64 -10.33
CA LEU A 13 -6.20 -0.67 -9.42
C LEU A 13 -6.60 -0.55 -7.93
N ARG A 14 -7.71 0.16 -7.63
CA ARG A 14 -8.27 0.26 -6.26
C ARG A 14 -8.88 -1.05 -5.80
N ILE A 15 -9.59 -1.76 -6.68
CA ILE A 15 -10.16 -3.09 -6.38
C ILE A 15 -9.04 -4.11 -6.16
N PHE A 16 -7.98 -4.07 -6.98
CA PHE A 16 -6.79 -4.90 -6.79
C PHE A 16 -6.09 -4.64 -5.43
N ARG A 17 -5.94 -3.36 -5.05
CA ARG A 17 -5.36 -2.97 -3.75
C ARG A 17 -6.19 -3.46 -2.55
N TRP A 18 -7.52 -3.55 -2.68
CA TRP A 18 -8.39 -4.13 -1.66
C TRP A 18 -8.28 -5.66 -1.58
N ALA A 19 -8.18 -6.34 -2.73
CA ALA A 19 -8.07 -7.80 -2.83
C ALA A 19 -6.71 -8.36 -2.38
N LEU A 20 -5.63 -7.57 -2.45
CA LEU A 20 -4.31 -7.91 -1.91
C LEU A 20 -4.22 -7.67 -0.39
N MET A 21 -4.84 -6.61 0.13
CA MET A 21 -4.85 -6.30 1.57
C MET A 21 -5.67 -7.31 2.40
N THR A 22 -6.64 -7.98 1.79
CA THR A 22 -7.51 -8.96 2.45
C THR A 22 -6.99 -10.41 2.32
N GLY A 23 -5.98 -10.66 1.48
CA GLY A 23 -5.51 -12.00 1.13
C GLY A 23 -4.42 -12.61 2.02
N ALA A 24 -3.89 -11.89 3.02
CA ALA A 24 -2.98 -12.45 4.00
C ALA A 24 -3.78 -13.23 5.06
N ALA A 25 -4.01 -14.52 4.78
CA ALA A 25 -4.41 -15.60 5.70
C ALA A 25 -4.94 -15.18 7.08
N PHE A 26 -6.22 -14.78 7.16
CA PHE A 26 -7.04 -14.94 8.36
C PHE A 26 -8.48 -15.26 7.94
N GLY A 27 -8.93 -16.46 8.30
CA GLY A 27 -10.32 -16.86 8.19
C GLY A 27 -11.16 -16.01 9.14
N VAL A 28 -11.79 -14.97 8.62
CA VAL A 28 -12.85 -14.23 9.32
C VAL A 28 -14.11 -14.39 8.48
N THR A 29 -15.06 -15.13 9.03
CA THR A 29 -16.44 -15.22 8.54
C THR A 29 -17.07 -13.82 8.53
N PRO A 30 -17.78 -13.42 7.46
CA PRO A 30 -18.48 -12.14 7.47
C PRO A 30 -19.72 -12.24 8.36
N LEU A 31 -19.70 -11.50 9.47
CA LEU A 31 -20.90 -11.16 10.25
C LEU A 31 -21.74 -10.18 9.45
N THR A 32 -22.94 -10.61 9.06
CA THR A 32 -24.00 -9.80 8.46
C THR A 32 -24.51 -8.77 9.48
N GLY A 33 -24.36 -7.48 9.18
CA GLY A 33 -24.90 -6.36 9.95
C GLY A 33 -25.52 -5.31 9.04
N ALA A 34 -26.73 -4.88 9.40
CA ALA A 34 -27.72 -4.10 8.66
C ALA A 34 -27.29 -2.64 8.32
N PRO A 35 -28.04 -1.92 7.45
CA PRO A 35 -27.60 -0.67 6.84
C PRO A 35 -27.80 0.54 7.77
N PHE A 36 -26.77 1.38 7.86
CA PHE A 36 -26.79 2.67 8.55
C PHE A 36 -27.26 3.76 7.57
N GLN A 37 -28.49 4.23 7.74
CA GLN A 37 -28.91 5.55 7.27
C GLN A 37 -28.55 6.58 8.34
N ASP A 38 -27.94 7.71 7.98
CA ASP A 38 -28.62 9.01 7.89
C ASP A 38 -27.62 10.18 7.87
N ARG A 39 -28.04 11.28 7.22
CA ARG A 39 -27.72 12.70 7.47
C ARG A 39 -26.29 13.18 7.75
N ALA A 40 -25.80 14.01 6.83
CA ALA A 40 -25.42 15.39 7.15
C ALA A 40 -25.41 16.27 5.89
N LYS A 41 -26.39 17.17 5.79
CA LYS A 41 -26.35 18.36 4.92
C LYS A 41 -25.27 19.29 5.46
N GLN A 42 -24.39 19.78 4.61
CA GLN A 42 -23.50 20.88 4.95
C GLN A 42 -23.68 21.98 3.89
N GLU A 43 -24.38 23.03 4.32
CA GLU A 43 -24.66 24.24 3.57
C GLU A 43 -23.34 24.96 3.25
N ARG A 44 -23.15 25.33 1.98
CA ARG A 44 -22.08 26.24 1.56
C ARG A 44 -22.70 27.60 1.24
N PRO A 45 -22.11 28.72 1.68
CA PRO A 45 -22.55 30.04 1.30
C PRO A 45 -22.20 30.34 -0.16
N THR A 46 -23.17 30.88 -0.89
CA THR A 46 -23.03 31.49 -2.20
C THR A 46 -22.42 32.88 -2.07
N VAL A 47 -21.24 33.10 -2.66
CA VAL A 47 -20.69 34.44 -2.90
C VAL A 47 -21.02 34.81 -4.34
N ASN A 48 -21.87 35.82 -4.49
CA ASN A 48 -22.10 36.55 -5.73
C ASN A 48 -20.96 37.55 -5.90
N GLU A 49 -20.14 37.40 -6.93
CA GLU A 49 -19.29 38.47 -7.46
C GLU A 49 -19.60 38.65 -8.94
N SER A 50 -20.35 39.73 -9.20
CA SER A 50 -20.52 40.33 -10.50
C SER A 50 -19.29 41.16 -10.83
N SER A 51 -18.61 40.89 -11.93
CA SER A 51 -17.72 41.84 -12.56
C SER A 51 -17.74 41.65 -14.08
N ASP A 52 -17.87 42.79 -14.73
CA ASP A 52 -18.28 43.01 -16.11
C ASP A 52 -17.28 42.56 -17.16
N GLU A 53 -17.83 42.51 -18.37
CA GLU A 53 -17.29 42.06 -19.65
C GLU A 53 -16.02 42.81 -20.10
N GLU A 54 -15.02 42.05 -20.54
CA GLU A 54 -14.15 42.46 -21.66
C GLU A 54 -14.14 41.32 -22.69
N ARG A 55 -14.92 41.50 -23.76
CA ARG A 55 -15.11 40.51 -24.83
C ARG A 55 -13.88 40.43 -25.72
N VAL A 56 -13.00 39.48 -25.41
CA VAL A 56 -11.98 38.98 -26.33
C VAL A 56 -12.63 38.03 -27.34
N PRO A 57 -12.38 38.15 -28.66
CA PRO A 57 -12.95 37.26 -29.67
C PRO A 57 -12.56 35.80 -29.41
N LYS A 58 -13.60 34.96 -29.25
CA LYS A 58 -13.50 33.52 -28.96
C LYS A 58 -12.72 32.80 -30.08
N PRO A 59 -11.56 32.18 -29.80
CA PRO A 59 -10.87 31.35 -30.77
C PRO A 59 -11.78 30.20 -31.22
N LEU A 60 -11.79 29.93 -32.52
CA LEU A 60 -12.51 28.82 -33.15
C LEU A 60 -12.35 27.54 -32.32
N GLU A 61 -13.45 27.02 -31.81
CA GLU A 61 -13.48 25.85 -30.94
C GLU A 61 -12.91 24.64 -31.71
N PRO A 62 -11.87 23.96 -31.17
CA PRO A 62 -11.38 22.72 -31.77
C PRO A 62 -12.52 21.71 -31.74
N GLY A 63 -12.86 21.17 -32.91
CA GLY A 63 -13.96 20.23 -33.09
C GLY A 63 -13.99 19.17 -31.99
N GLU A 64 -15.18 18.97 -31.40
CA GLU A 64 -15.43 18.00 -30.35
C GLU A 64 -14.77 16.67 -30.73
N PRO A 65 -13.88 16.11 -29.90
CA PRO A 65 -13.30 14.80 -30.17
C PRO A 65 -14.46 13.80 -30.27
N ASP A 66 -14.55 13.19 -31.45
CA ASP A 66 -15.49 12.16 -31.85
C ASP A 66 -15.76 11.19 -30.67
N SER A 67 -16.89 11.39 -30.00
CA SER A 67 -17.30 10.73 -28.74
C SER A 67 -17.86 9.33 -28.99
N THR A 68 -17.45 8.70 -30.09
CA THR A 68 -17.85 7.37 -30.52
C THR A 68 -17.06 6.24 -29.84
N GLU A 69 -16.21 6.55 -28.85
CA GLU A 69 -15.78 5.57 -27.85
C GLU A 69 -17.00 5.22 -26.98
N LYS A 70 -17.88 4.36 -27.54
CA LYS A 70 -19.05 3.77 -26.89
C LYS A 70 -18.64 3.36 -25.49
N GLN A 71 -19.04 4.15 -24.51
CA GLN A 71 -18.83 3.83 -23.12
C GLN A 71 -19.61 2.54 -22.85
N LEU A 72 -18.91 1.41 -22.91
CA LEU A 72 -19.46 0.12 -22.52
C LEU A 72 -20.16 0.33 -21.19
N SER A 73 -21.45 -0.03 -21.16
CA SER A 73 -22.25 0.10 -19.96
C SER A 73 -21.54 -0.63 -18.82
N LYS A 74 -21.70 -0.14 -17.58
CA LYS A 74 -21.07 -0.78 -16.42
C LYS A 74 -21.38 -2.29 -16.35
N SER A 75 -22.58 -2.69 -16.80
CA SER A 75 -22.99 -4.09 -16.87
C SER A 75 -22.23 -4.90 -17.93
N GLU A 76 -21.93 -4.33 -19.11
CA GLU A 76 -21.11 -4.97 -20.13
C GLU A 76 -19.66 -5.13 -19.66
N LYS A 77 -19.08 -4.10 -19.03
CA LYS A 77 -17.73 -4.18 -18.44
C LYS A 77 -17.65 -5.29 -17.39
N GLN A 78 -18.67 -5.44 -16.56
CA GLN A 78 -18.74 -6.52 -15.57
C GLN A 78 -18.86 -7.90 -16.22
N LYS A 79 -19.73 -8.05 -17.24
CA LYS A 79 -19.87 -9.31 -17.98
C LYS A 79 -18.57 -9.73 -18.65
N LEU A 80 -17.85 -8.78 -19.25
CA LEU A 80 -16.52 -9.01 -19.84
C LEU A 80 -15.51 -9.42 -18.76
N HIS A 81 -15.48 -8.72 -17.63
CA HIS A 81 -14.62 -9.05 -16.50
C HIS A 81 -14.87 -10.48 -15.99
N ASP A 82 -16.13 -10.86 -15.79
CA ASP A 82 -16.50 -12.20 -15.30
C ASP A 82 -16.18 -13.30 -16.32
N ALA A 83 -16.33 -13.01 -17.62
CA ALA A 83 -15.92 -13.92 -18.69
C ALA A 83 -14.40 -14.16 -18.67
N TRP A 84 -13.61 -13.09 -18.48
CA TRP A 84 -12.16 -13.20 -18.33
C TRP A 84 -11.75 -13.99 -17.09
N ILE A 85 -12.39 -13.76 -15.94
CA ILE A 85 -12.14 -14.55 -14.71
C ILE A 85 -12.35 -16.04 -15.00
N LYS A 86 -13.49 -16.41 -15.59
CA LYS A 86 -13.79 -17.82 -15.91
C LYS A 86 -12.75 -18.42 -16.85
N ARG A 87 -12.30 -17.66 -17.86
CA ARG A 87 -11.26 -18.09 -18.79
C ARG A 87 -9.94 -18.35 -18.07
N PHE A 88 -9.49 -17.43 -17.22
CA PHE A 88 -8.22 -17.61 -16.49
C PHE A 88 -8.31 -18.69 -15.40
N GLN A 89 -9.48 -18.92 -14.79
CA GLN A 89 -9.68 -20.05 -13.89
C GLN A 89 -9.57 -21.39 -14.62
N GLY A 90 -10.16 -21.49 -15.82
CA GLY A 90 -9.99 -22.66 -16.68
C GLY A 90 -8.52 -22.88 -17.08
N ALA A 91 -7.84 -21.80 -17.45
CA ALA A 91 -6.41 -21.81 -17.76
C ALA A 91 -5.56 -22.29 -16.58
N ALA A 92 -5.77 -21.74 -15.38
CA ALA A 92 -5.05 -22.14 -14.17
C ALA A 92 -5.23 -23.63 -13.86
N LYS A 93 -6.46 -24.17 -14.00
CA LYS A 93 -6.72 -25.60 -13.82
C LYS A 93 -5.92 -26.47 -14.80
N ILE A 94 -5.84 -26.05 -16.06
CA ILE A 94 -5.03 -26.74 -17.09
C ILE A 94 -3.54 -26.63 -16.77
N LEU A 95 -3.05 -25.47 -16.32
CA LEU A 95 -1.63 -25.31 -15.94
C LEU A 95 -1.22 -26.23 -14.78
N HIS A 96 -2.13 -26.53 -13.84
CA HIS A 96 -1.85 -27.43 -12.71
C HIS A 96 -1.91 -28.92 -13.06
N SER A 97 -2.80 -29.32 -13.96
CA SER A 97 -3.18 -30.74 -14.13
C SER A 97 -3.38 -31.21 -15.58
N GLY A 98 -3.20 -30.31 -16.54
CA GLY A 98 -3.38 -30.58 -17.96
C GLY A 98 -2.26 -31.41 -18.57
N LYS A 99 -2.51 -31.91 -19.78
CA LYS A 99 -1.47 -32.57 -20.59
C LYS A 99 -0.44 -31.53 -21.04
N ALA A 100 0.80 -31.95 -21.29
CA ALA A 100 1.90 -31.05 -21.67
C ALA A 100 1.55 -30.15 -22.88
N ASP A 101 0.85 -30.68 -23.88
CA ASP A 101 0.44 -29.89 -25.04
C ASP A 101 -0.61 -28.83 -24.68
N GLN A 102 -1.59 -29.18 -23.84
CA GLN A 102 -2.60 -28.22 -23.35
C GLN A 102 -1.99 -27.14 -22.48
N VAL A 103 -0.99 -27.48 -21.66
CA VAL A 103 -0.22 -26.51 -20.86
C VAL A 103 0.48 -25.53 -21.79
N ARG A 104 1.17 -26.00 -22.82
CA ARG A 104 1.84 -25.14 -23.82
C ARG A 104 0.85 -24.23 -24.57
N ASP A 105 -0.30 -24.76 -24.94
CA ASP A 105 -1.36 -23.97 -25.60
C ASP A 105 -1.87 -22.85 -24.69
N VAL A 106 -2.09 -23.15 -23.41
CA VAL A 106 -2.53 -22.18 -22.41
C VAL A 106 -1.45 -21.16 -22.09
N GLU A 107 -0.18 -21.56 -21.99
CA GLU A 107 0.95 -20.64 -21.83
C GLU A 107 1.04 -19.68 -23.00
N THR A 108 0.93 -20.18 -24.22
CA THR A 108 0.93 -19.37 -25.45
C THR A 108 -0.24 -18.40 -25.46
N MET A 109 -1.43 -18.85 -25.08
CA MET A 109 -2.61 -17.99 -24.94
C MET A 109 -2.38 -16.87 -23.91
N ILE A 110 -1.87 -17.20 -22.72
CA ILE A 110 -1.62 -16.20 -21.67
C ILE A 110 -0.57 -15.20 -22.14
N LEU A 111 0.53 -15.64 -22.75
CA LEU A 111 1.58 -14.74 -23.25
C LEU A 111 1.12 -13.88 -24.43
N GLY A 112 0.21 -14.39 -25.27
CA GLY A 112 -0.36 -13.65 -26.40
C GLY A 112 -1.46 -12.66 -26.02
N GLU A 113 -1.97 -12.70 -24.78
CA GLU A 113 -3.08 -11.87 -24.33
C GLU A 113 -2.67 -10.41 -24.13
N LYS A 114 -3.29 -9.50 -24.88
CA LYS A 114 -2.99 -8.06 -24.90
C LYS A 114 -4.19 -7.17 -24.56
N ASP A 115 -5.39 -7.73 -24.36
CA ASP A 115 -6.59 -6.95 -24.02
C ASP A 115 -6.37 -6.16 -22.72
N PRO A 116 -6.53 -4.83 -22.71
CA PRO A 116 -6.50 -4.03 -21.49
C PRO A 116 -7.50 -4.49 -20.42
N HIS A 117 -8.67 -4.99 -20.82
CA HIS A 117 -9.72 -5.43 -19.90
C HIS A 117 -9.42 -6.77 -19.23
N SER A 118 -8.51 -7.57 -19.78
CA SER A 118 -8.11 -8.84 -19.19
C SER A 118 -7.13 -8.66 -18.02
N LEU A 119 -6.45 -7.51 -17.91
CA LEU A 119 -5.39 -7.26 -16.92
C LEU A 119 -5.86 -7.48 -15.47
N GLY A 120 -7.00 -6.87 -15.09
CA GLY A 120 -7.57 -7.01 -13.74
C GLY A 120 -7.91 -8.47 -13.38
N PRO A 121 -8.76 -9.15 -14.18
CA PRO A 121 -9.06 -10.58 -14.02
C PRO A 121 -7.83 -11.47 -13.97
N MET A 122 -6.85 -11.22 -14.85
CA MET A 122 -5.63 -12.00 -14.94
C MET A 122 -4.78 -11.88 -13.66
N LEU A 123 -4.61 -10.67 -13.15
CA LEU A 123 -3.93 -10.41 -11.87
C LEU A 123 -4.67 -11.04 -10.69
N GLN A 124 -6.00 -11.00 -10.69
CA GLN A 124 -6.83 -11.55 -9.61
C GLN A 124 -6.74 -13.08 -9.53
N VAL A 125 -6.76 -13.76 -10.68
CA VAL A 125 -6.72 -15.23 -10.74
C VAL A 125 -5.27 -15.70 -10.66
N LEU A 126 -4.45 -15.38 -11.66
CA LEU A 126 -3.09 -15.93 -11.79
C LEU A 126 -2.13 -15.40 -10.72
N GLY A 127 -2.40 -14.22 -10.15
CA GLY A 127 -1.57 -13.63 -9.10
C GLY A 127 -1.62 -14.38 -7.77
N ARG A 128 -2.58 -15.30 -7.58
CA ARG A 128 -2.75 -16.12 -6.38
C ARG A 128 -2.31 -17.57 -6.56
N GLU A 129 -1.84 -17.92 -7.75
CA GLU A 129 -1.46 -19.28 -8.12
C GLU A 129 -0.04 -19.63 -7.66
N THR A 130 0.49 -20.79 -8.05
CA THR A 130 1.84 -21.25 -7.72
C THR A 130 2.94 -20.38 -8.35
N ALA A 131 4.16 -20.46 -7.81
CA ALA A 131 5.31 -19.66 -8.26
C ALA A 131 5.53 -19.68 -9.79
N PRO A 132 5.47 -20.84 -10.49
CA PRO A 132 5.65 -20.88 -11.94
C PRO A 132 4.57 -20.11 -12.71
N ILE A 133 3.31 -20.17 -12.25
CA ILE A 133 2.19 -19.45 -12.87
C ILE A 133 2.29 -17.94 -12.61
N ARG A 134 2.73 -17.55 -11.40
CA ARG A 134 3.01 -16.14 -11.08
C ARG A 134 4.13 -15.56 -11.94
N LEU A 135 5.19 -16.33 -12.20
CA LEU A 135 6.25 -15.95 -13.14
C LEU A 135 5.75 -15.85 -14.58
N LEU A 136 4.84 -16.73 -15.02
CA LEU A 136 4.20 -16.64 -16.34
C LEU A 136 3.38 -15.34 -16.47
N LEU A 137 2.61 -14.99 -15.43
CA LEU A 137 1.92 -13.71 -15.34
C LEU A 137 2.91 -12.54 -15.45
N ASP A 138 4.01 -12.55 -14.69
CA ASP A 138 5.02 -11.49 -14.74
C ASP A 138 5.63 -11.33 -16.14
N ARG A 139 5.87 -12.44 -16.85
CA ARG A 139 6.32 -12.43 -18.25
C ARG A 139 5.30 -11.80 -19.19
N ASN A 140 4.01 -12.12 -19.06
CA ASN A 140 2.97 -11.46 -19.84
C ASN A 140 2.94 -9.96 -19.55
N LEU A 141 2.93 -9.55 -18.29
CA LEU A 141 2.89 -8.12 -17.91
C LEU A 141 4.09 -7.36 -18.47
N ALA A 142 5.30 -7.93 -18.39
CA ALA A 142 6.52 -7.32 -18.90
C ALA A 142 6.58 -7.29 -20.44
N ALA A 143 5.77 -8.10 -21.13
CA ALA A 143 5.64 -8.09 -22.59
C ALA A 143 4.66 -7.03 -23.09
N ARG A 144 3.82 -6.45 -22.21
CA ARG A 144 2.84 -5.42 -22.57
C ARG A 144 3.48 -4.02 -22.62
N GLU A 145 3.07 -3.24 -23.60
CA GLU A 145 3.50 -1.83 -23.78
C GLU A 145 2.74 -0.86 -22.87
N ASP A 146 1.65 -1.30 -22.26
CA ASP A 146 0.75 -0.51 -21.41
C ASP A 146 1.43 -0.08 -20.09
N GLU A 147 1.37 1.22 -19.76
CA GLU A 147 1.83 1.76 -18.48
C GLU A 147 1.18 1.05 -17.27
N LEU A 148 -0.09 0.65 -17.38
CA LEU A 148 -0.82 -0.03 -16.30
C LEU A 148 -0.24 -1.41 -15.98
N ALA A 149 0.28 -2.12 -16.99
CA ALA A 149 0.94 -3.40 -16.77
C ALA A 149 2.23 -3.24 -15.96
N TRP A 150 2.96 -2.15 -16.17
CA TRP A 150 4.17 -1.82 -15.41
C TRP A 150 3.87 -1.36 -13.98
N VAL A 151 2.78 -0.62 -13.78
CA VAL A 151 2.30 -0.32 -12.42
C VAL A 151 1.87 -1.60 -11.70
N ALA A 152 1.23 -2.54 -12.41
CA ALA A 152 0.86 -3.84 -11.85
C ALA A 152 2.10 -4.67 -11.49
N LEU A 153 3.15 -4.68 -12.32
CA LEU A 153 4.45 -5.29 -11.97
C LEU A 153 5.06 -4.68 -10.71
N ALA A 154 4.96 -3.36 -10.55
CA ALA A 154 5.46 -2.67 -9.35
C ALA A 154 4.68 -3.09 -8.10
N GLU A 155 3.35 -3.09 -8.15
CA GLU A 155 2.52 -3.57 -7.03
C GLU A 155 2.78 -5.06 -6.75
N ARG A 156 2.99 -5.88 -7.77
CA ARG A 156 3.36 -7.30 -7.61
C ARG A 156 4.71 -7.45 -6.91
N LEU A 157 5.76 -6.75 -7.33
CA LEU A 157 7.06 -6.80 -6.66
C LEU A 157 6.95 -6.40 -5.18
N LEU A 158 6.13 -5.39 -4.86
CA LEU A 158 5.92 -4.93 -3.50
C LEU A 158 5.25 -5.97 -2.61
N VAL A 159 4.37 -6.83 -3.13
CA VAL A 159 3.57 -7.77 -2.32
C VAL A 159 3.96 -9.23 -2.49
N GLU A 160 4.88 -9.56 -3.40
CA GLU A 160 5.27 -10.93 -3.70
C GLU A 160 6.08 -11.55 -2.54
N PRO A 161 5.55 -12.59 -1.87
CA PRO A 161 6.19 -13.16 -0.69
C PRO A 161 7.44 -13.98 -1.03
N GLU A 162 7.46 -14.62 -2.20
CA GLU A 162 8.48 -15.60 -2.56
C GLU A 162 9.69 -14.94 -3.22
N ALA A 163 10.88 -15.15 -2.64
CA ALA A 163 12.11 -14.52 -3.10
C ALA A 163 12.48 -14.92 -4.54
N ASP A 164 12.22 -16.16 -4.94
CA ASP A 164 12.48 -16.63 -6.31
C ASP A 164 11.62 -15.92 -7.35
N VAL A 165 10.33 -15.70 -7.04
CA VAL A 165 9.42 -14.97 -7.92
C VAL A 165 9.85 -13.51 -8.01
N ARG A 166 10.19 -12.86 -6.88
CA ARG A 166 10.73 -11.49 -6.88
C ARG A 166 11.99 -11.35 -7.73
N ARG A 167 12.95 -12.27 -7.58
CA ARG A 167 14.17 -12.29 -8.41
C ARG A 167 13.85 -12.47 -9.89
N GLY A 168 12.91 -13.35 -10.23
CA GLY A 168 12.46 -13.53 -11.61
C GLY A 168 11.84 -12.26 -12.19
N LEU A 169 11.01 -11.57 -11.41
CA LEU A 169 10.40 -10.29 -11.78
C LEU A 169 11.45 -9.21 -12.00
N VAL A 170 12.43 -9.06 -11.09
CA VAL A 170 13.53 -8.10 -11.23
C VAL A 170 14.31 -8.32 -12.53
N ARG A 171 14.66 -9.57 -12.85
CA ARG A 171 15.36 -9.90 -14.11
C ARG A 171 14.58 -9.49 -15.36
N LEU A 172 13.25 -9.61 -15.33
CA LEU A 172 12.40 -9.17 -16.45
C LEU A 172 12.44 -7.65 -16.66
N ILE A 173 12.56 -6.90 -15.57
CA ILE A 173 12.64 -5.43 -15.59
C ILE A 173 14.01 -4.97 -16.04
N GLU A 174 15.07 -5.58 -15.49
CA GLU A 174 16.47 -5.31 -15.88
C GLU A 174 16.73 -5.62 -17.35
N ALA A 175 16.03 -6.61 -17.93
CA ALA A 175 16.13 -6.93 -19.34
C ALA A 175 15.53 -5.85 -20.27
N LYS A 176 14.78 -4.86 -19.73
CA LYS A 176 14.07 -3.83 -20.51
C LYS A 176 14.16 -2.44 -19.86
N PRO A 177 15.36 -1.87 -19.67
CA PRO A 177 15.52 -0.58 -18.98
C PRO A 177 14.85 0.58 -19.74
N ASP A 178 14.88 0.54 -21.07
CA ASP A 178 14.39 1.61 -21.96
C ASP A 178 12.89 1.53 -22.25
N HIS A 179 12.17 0.54 -21.68
CA HIS A 179 10.73 0.43 -21.91
C HIS A 179 10.00 1.66 -21.34
N PRO A 180 9.07 2.30 -22.06
CA PRO A 180 8.40 3.52 -21.60
C PRO A 180 7.71 3.37 -20.23
N GLY A 181 7.18 2.18 -19.94
CA GLY A 181 6.61 1.83 -18.63
C GLY A 181 7.61 1.72 -17.47
N SER A 182 8.92 1.56 -17.70
CA SER A 182 9.93 1.39 -16.66
C SER A 182 9.99 2.61 -15.73
N LYS A 183 9.88 3.82 -16.29
CA LYS A 183 9.83 5.07 -15.52
C LYS A 183 8.68 5.08 -14.52
N ARG A 184 7.49 4.63 -14.93
CA ARG A 184 6.31 4.52 -14.05
C ARG A 184 6.49 3.48 -12.97
N PHE A 185 7.05 2.32 -13.33
CA PHE A 185 7.40 1.28 -12.36
C PHE A 185 8.35 1.84 -11.28
N PHE A 186 9.43 2.53 -11.67
CA PHE A 186 10.39 3.11 -10.72
C PHE A 186 9.81 4.24 -9.87
N GLU A 187 8.96 5.09 -10.45
CA GLU A 187 8.20 6.09 -9.72
C GLU A 187 7.30 5.46 -8.66
N HIS A 188 6.64 4.35 -8.99
CA HIS A 188 5.73 3.65 -8.08
C HIS A 188 6.45 3.04 -6.87
N ILE A 189 7.62 2.42 -7.08
CA ILE A 189 8.46 1.90 -5.99
C ILE A 189 8.95 3.04 -5.08
N ARG A 190 9.40 4.17 -5.65
CA ARG A 190 9.79 5.36 -4.87
C ARG A 190 8.63 5.91 -4.04
N ASN A 191 7.42 5.94 -4.59
CA ASN A 191 6.22 6.36 -3.87
C ASN A 191 5.86 5.40 -2.74
N ALA A 192 6.08 4.09 -2.92
CA ALA A 192 5.92 3.11 -1.86
C ALA A 192 6.91 3.34 -0.71
N LEU A 193 8.21 3.51 -1.01
CA LEU A 193 9.24 3.83 -0.02
C LEU A 193 8.91 5.09 0.78
N LYS A 194 8.41 6.14 0.10
CA LYS A 194 8.03 7.42 0.72
C LYS A 194 6.72 7.38 1.49
N SER A 195 5.98 6.28 1.45
CA SER A 195 4.67 6.16 2.06
C SER A 195 4.71 6.45 3.56
N THR A 196 3.67 7.13 4.04
CA THR A 196 3.39 7.29 5.47
C THR A 196 2.83 6.01 6.07
N ASN A 197 2.71 4.88 5.37
CA ASN A 197 2.39 3.57 5.97
C ASN A 197 3.69 2.76 6.15
N PRO A 198 4.03 2.26 7.35
CA PRO A 198 5.34 1.66 7.60
C PRO A 198 5.48 0.32 6.88
N VAL A 199 4.37 -0.41 6.72
CA VAL A 199 4.31 -1.64 5.93
C VAL A 199 4.62 -1.31 4.48
N ARG A 200 3.91 -0.35 3.86
CA ARG A 200 4.14 0.01 2.45
C ARG A 200 5.55 0.58 2.22
N SER A 201 6.06 1.38 3.16
CA SER A 201 7.44 1.90 3.14
C SER A 201 8.47 0.77 3.25
N GLY A 202 8.22 -0.21 4.12
CA GLY A 202 9.04 -1.41 4.26
C GLY A 202 9.06 -2.27 2.99
N LEU A 203 7.90 -2.49 2.36
CA LEU A 203 7.83 -3.19 1.07
C LEU A 203 8.57 -2.43 -0.04
N GLY A 204 8.44 -1.11 -0.07
CA GLY A 204 9.21 -0.24 -0.97
C GLY A 204 10.71 -0.37 -0.75
N ALA A 205 11.15 -0.45 0.51
CA ALA A 205 12.56 -0.64 0.84
C ALA A 205 13.11 -2.00 0.40
N LEU A 206 12.34 -3.09 0.60
CA LEU A 206 12.71 -4.41 0.12
C LEU A 206 12.81 -4.45 -1.40
N ALA A 207 11.85 -3.85 -2.12
CA ALA A 207 11.91 -3.74 -3.57
C ALA A 207 13.15 -2.96 -4.05
N VAL A 208 13.52 -1.87 -3.37
CA VAL A 208 14.74 -1.10 -3.64
C VAL A 208 16.00 -1.94 -3.44
N ALA A 209 16.03 -2.81 -2.41
CA ALA A 209 17.12 -3.73 -2.19
C ALA A 209 17.20 -4.84 -3.26
N ASP A 210 16.06 -5.44 -3.60
CA ASP A 210 15.96 -6.47 -4.65
C ASP A 210 16.40 -5.92 -6.03
N LEU A 211 16.15 -4.63 -6.29
CA LEU A 211 16.56 -3.93 -7.51
C LEU A 211 18.02 -3.41 -7.46
N GLY A 212 18.72 -3.55 -6.34
CA GLY A 212 20.13 -3.12 -6.21
C GLY A 212 20.35 -1.60 -6.27
N TRP A 213 19.35 -0.78 -5.93
CA TRP A 213 19.42 0.68 -6.08
C TRP A 213 20.20 1.37 -4.95
N LYS A 214 21.53 1.34 -5.08
CA LYS A 214 22.44 1.98 -4.12
C LYS A 214 22.27 3.50 -4.04
N ASP A 215 21.81 4.16 -5.10
CA ASP A 215 21.52 5.59 -5.12
C ASP A 215 20.39 5.99 -4.15
N ARG A 216 19.58 5.04 -3.68
CA ARG A 216 18.49 5.26 -2.73
C ARG A 216 18.84 4.97 -1.28
N ILE A 217 20.09 4.62 -0.98
CA ILE A 217 20.57 4.47 0.40
C ILE A 217 20.23 5.70 1.27
N PRO A 218 20.40 6.97 0.83
CA PRO A 218 20.02 8.12 1.64
C PRO A 218 18.52 8.13 2.02
N GLU A 219 17.65 7.81 1.06
CA GLU A 219 16.21 7.74 1.28
C GLU A 219 15.82 6.60 2.24
N LEU A 220 16.52 5.47 2.18
CA LEU A 220 16.34 4.36 3.12
C LEU A 220 16.75 4.75 4.54
N ILE A 221 17.87 5.46 4.71
CA ILE A 221 18.35 5.92 6.03
C ILE A 221 17.31 6.85 6.68
N ASP A 222 16.72 7.76 5.92
CA ASP A 222 15.67 8.66 6.42
C ASP A 222 14.36 7.90 6.79
N ARG A 223 14.23 6.63 6.37
CA ARG A 223 13.06 5.77 6.63
C ARG A 223 13.29 4.68 7.67
N LEU A 224 14.48 4.59 8.27
CA LEU A 224 14.78 3.59 9.32
C LEU A 224 13.87 3.72 10.55
N ALA A 225 13.59 4.96 10.94
CA ALA A 225 12.87 5.29 12.18
C ALA A 225 11.92 6.47 11.94
N PRO A 226 10.87 6.29 11.11
CA PRO A 226 9.95 7.37 10.83
C PRO A 226 9.22 7.77 12.12
N ILE A 227 9.38 9.03 12.51
CA ILE A 227 8.62 9.61 13.63
C ILE A 227 7.14 9.58 13.25
N ARG A 228 6.33 8.89 14.04
CA ARG A 228 4.88 8.83 13.85
C ARG A 228 4.15 9.43 15.02
N PHE A 229 3.03 10.08 14.72
CA PHE A 229 2.03 10.40 15.72
C PHE A 229 1.21 9.13 15.96
N VAL A 230 1.50 8.42 17.05
CA VAL A 230 0.66 7.34 17.53
C VAL A 230 -0.38 7.98 18.45
N ARG A 231 -1.66 7.81 18.12
CA ARG A 231 -2.73 8.10 19.06
C ARG A 231 -2.80 6.92 20.02
N SER A 232 -2.23 7.08 21.20
CA SER A 232 -2.42 6.14 22.30
C SER A 232 -3.62 6.58 23.11
N VAL A 233 -4.50 5.62 23.43
CA VAL A 233 -5.52 5.83 24.45
C VAL A 233 -4.82 5.64 25.79
N GLU A 234 -4.57 6.74 26.49
CA GLU A 234 -4.04 6.70 27.85
C GLU A 234 -5.22 6.87 28.81
N TRP A 235 -5.35 5.95 29.77
CA TRP A 235 -6.34 6.08 30.82
C TRP A 235 -5.81 7.04 31.86
N VAL A 236 -6.43 8.22 31.94
CA VAL A 236 -6.04 9.24 32.91
C VAL A 236 -7.11 9.26 34.01
N PRO A 237 -6.72 9.24 35.30
CA PRO A 237 -7.63 9.49 36.41
C PRO A 237 -8.32 10.84 36.20
N SER A 238 -9.63 10.83 36.01
CA SER A 238 -10.42 12.06 35.97
C SER A 238 -11.03 12.23 37.36
N ALA A 239 -10.67 13.31 38.05
CA ALA A 239 -11.41 13.72 39.23
C ALA A 239 -12.82 14.12 38.77
N VAL A 240 -13.78 13.21 38.92
CA VAL A 240 -15.19 13.56 38.81
C VAL A 240 -15.52 14.36 40.04
N SER A 241 -15.74 15.67 39.86
CA SER A 241 -16.37 16.52 40.87
C SER A 241 -17.67 15.82 41.28
N SER A 242 -17.73 15.33 42.52
CA SER A 242 -18.90 14.69 43.11
C SER A 242 -20.02 15.71 43.25
N GLY A 243 -20.69 16.04 42.15
CA GLY A 243 -21.99 16.67 42.15
C GLY A 243 -23.01 15.63 42.57
N SER A 244 -23.69 15.86 43.70
CA SER A 244 -24.78 15.02 44.20
C SER A 244 -25.89 14.90 43.16
N GLY A 245 -25.85 13.86 42.33
CA GLY A 245 -26.86 13.57 41.33
C GLY A 245 -27.01 12.06 41.14
N LEU A 246 -28.23 11.55 41.25
CA LEU A 246 -28.58 10.17 40.95
C LEU A 246 -28.41 9.91 39.45
N ALA A 247 -27.31 9.25 39.05
CA ALA A 247 -27.06 8.87 37.66
C ALA A 247 -27.21 7.34 37.48
N MET A 248 -28.19 6.91 36.67
CA MET A 248 -28.26 5.54 36.15
C MET A 248 -27.18 5.37 35.07
N GLY A 249 -26.16 4.55 35.34
CA GLY A 249 -24.99 4.40 34.47
C GLY A 249 -25.15 3.37 33.36
N SER A 250 -24.89 3.79 32.11
CA SER A 250 -24.60 2.91 30.98
C SER A 250 -23.16 2.38 31.09
N VAL A 251 -22.96 1.10 30.79
CA VAL A 251 -21.64 0.45 30.84
C VAL A 251 -21.01 0.52 29.44
N ASP A 252 -20.17 1.52 29.20
CA ASP A 252 -19.41 1.58 27.96
C ASP A 252 -18.17 0.69 28.09
N SER A 253 -18.13 -0.39 27.31
CA SER A 253 -16.94 -1.23 27.16
C SER A 253 -16.13 -0.78 25.94
N TYR A 254 -14.82 -0.61 26.12
CA TYR A 254 -13.90 -0.28 25.03
C TYR A 254 -12.90 -1.42 24.86
N VAL A 255 -12.71 -1.88 23.61
CA VAL A 255 -11.71 -2.89 23.27
C VAL A 255 -10.40 -2.18 22.94
N ILE A 256 -9.35 -2.43 23.72
CA ILE A 256 -7.99 -1.99 23.38
C ILE A 256 -7.35 -3.13 22.61
N VAL A 257 -6.98 -2.87 21.37
CA VAL A 257 -6.17 -3.79 20.57
C VAL A 257 -4.71 -3.36 20.76
N PRO A 258 -3.94 -3.94 21.69
CA PRO A 258 -2.51 -3.66 21.78
C PRO A 258 -1.84 -4.06 20.46
N VAL A 259 -0.74 -3.36 20.16
CA VAL A 259 0.12 -3.69 19.02
C VAL A 259 0.51 -5.16 19.16
N PRO A 260 0.37 -6.01 18.11
CA PRO A 260 0.68 -7.42 18.22
C PRO A 260 2.12 -7.61 18.69
N VAL A 261 2.30 -8.38 19.76
CA VAL A 261 3.64 -8.81 20.19
C VAL A 261 4.03 -9.95 19.26
N VAL A 262 5.04 -9.70 18.43
CA VAL A 262 5.56 -10.66 17.46
C VAL A 262 6.82 -11.28 18.04
N GLY A 263 6.76 -12.57 18.40
CA GLY A 263 7.92 -13.39 18.75
C GLY A 263 8.24 -14.40 17.65
N PRO A 264 9.42 -15.05 17.66
CA PRO A 264 9.74 -16.09 16.70
C PRO A 264 8.69 -17.21 16.76
N GLY A 265 7.89 -17.34 15.69
CA GLY A 265 6.85 -18.37 15.56
C GLY A 265 5.50 -18.09 16.24
N VAL A 266 5.31 -16.94 16.89
CA VAL A 266 4.05 -16.60 17.58
C VAL A 266 3.67 -15.14 17.36
N VAL A 267 2.44 -14.91 16.89
CA VAL A 267 1.78 -13.59 16.89
C VAL A 267 0.66 -13.64 17.92
N ALA A 268 0.87 -13.03 19.09
CA ALA A 268 -0.18 -12.93 20.09
C ALA A 268 -0.96 -11.63 19.86
N TYR A 269 -2.17 -11.74 19.30
CA TYR A 269 -3.17 -10.67 19.33
C TYR A 269 -3.89 -10.74 20.68
N GLY A 270 -3.26 -10.23 21.73
CA GLY A 270 -3.92 -10.12 23.02
C GLY A 270 -5.00 -9.05 22.95
N GLN A 271 -6.24 -9.38 22.61
CA GLN A 271 -7.35 -8.46 22.88
C GLN A 271 -7.54 -8.40 24.40
N GLN A 272 -7.03 -7.35 25.03
CA GLN A 272 -7.40 -7.06 26.41
C GLN A 272 -8.69 -6.25 26.38
N ILE A 273 -9.79 -6.95 26.64
CA ILE A 273 -11.01 -6.30 27.09
C ILE A 273 -10.72 -5.87 28.53
N ILE A 274 -10.46 -4.59 28.75
CA ILE A 274 -10.43 -4.05 30.11
C ILE A 274 -11.88 -3.74 30.45
N PRO A 275 -12.57 -4.54 31.29
CA PRO A 275 -13.87 -4.14 31.78
C PRO A 275 -13.66 -2.88 32.63
N VAL A 276 -14.08 -1.73 32.10
CA VAL A 276 -14.21 -0.50 32.89
C VAL A 276 -15.50 -0.63 33.69
N GLY A 277 -15.50 -1.59 34.62
CA GLY A 277 -16.62 -1.79 35.52
C GLY A 277 -16.66 -0.62 36.49
N ASN A 278 -17.64 0.29 36.33
CA ASN A 278 -18.19 1.00 37.48
C ASN A 278 -18.85 -0.07 38.36
N GLY A 279 -18.06 -0.73 39.21
CA GLY A 279 -18.56 -1.70 40.16
C GLY A 279 -19.67 -1.06 41.00
N LEU A 280 -20.79 -1.76 41.13
CA LEU A 280 -21.84 -1.43 42.08
C LEU A 280 -21.25 -1.65 43.48
N ALA A 281 -20.61 -0.60 44.05
CA ALA A 281 -20.06 -0.64 45.39
C ALA A 281 -21.20 -0.51 46.42
N LEU A 282 -21.81 -1.66 46.75
CA LEU A 282 -22.79 -1.77 47.83
C LEU A 282 -22.04 -1.92 49.16
N GLY A 283 -21.45 -0.84 49.67
CA GLY A 283 -20.70 -0.86 50.93
C GLY A 283 -20.37 0.53 51.44
N GLY A 284 -20.96 0.90 52.59
CA GLY A 284 -20.74 2.18 53.25
C GLY A 284 -19.28 2.37 53.66
N GLY A 285 -18.70 3.49 53.22
CA GLY A 285 -17.34 3.89 53.58
C GLY A 285 -16.75 4.82 52.52
N GLY A 286 -16.89 6.13 52.73
CA GLY A 286 -16.54 7.28 51.87
C GLY A 286 -15.16 7.28 51.17
N SER A 287 -14.90 6.32 50.30
CA SER A 287 -13.72 6.31 49.43
C SER A 287 -14.02 7.11 48.16
N PRO A 288 -13.16 8.06 47.77
CA PRO A 288 -13.36 8.83 46.55
C PRO A 288 -13.34 7.90 45.32
N SER A 289 -14.44 7.86 44.58
CA SER A 289 -14.54 7.10 43.33
C SER A 289 -13.71 7.80 42.25
N VAL A 290 -12.53 7.24 41.96
CA VAL A 290 -11.70 7.69 40.84
C VAL A 290 -12.28 7.13 39.55
N SER A 291 -13.01 7.96 38.79
CA SER A 291 -13.46 7.60 37.45
C SER A 291 -12.29 7.73 36.47
N MET A 292 -11.90 6.64 35.82
CA MET A 292 -10.94 6.71 34.71
C MET A 292 -11.67 7.11 33.43
N ARG A 293 -11.18 8.16 32.76
CA ARG A 293 -11.69 8.55 31.44
C ARG A 293 -10.61 8.26 30.40
N PRO A 294 -10.96 7.67 29.25
CA PRO A 294 -9.99 7.47 28.18
C PRO A 294 -9.64 8.85 27.61
N VAL A 295 -8.39 9.27 27.75
CA VAL A 295 -7.88 10.48 27.11
C VAL A 295 -7.06 10.05 25.92
N MET A 296 -7.47 10.47 24.72
CA MET A 296 -6.65 10.26 23.53
C MET A 296 -5.46 11.20 23.59
N ARG A 297 -4.26 10.65 23.82
CA ARG A 297 -3.01 11.41 23.66
C ARG A 297 -2.37 11.05 22.32
N ALA A 298 -2.10 12.07 21.52
CA ALA A 298 -1.27 11.93 20.33
C ALA A 298 0.19 12.08 20.75
N GLY A 299 0.90 10.97 20.91
CA GLY A 299 2.34 10.95 21.18
C GLY A 299 3.14 10.80 19.90
N ARG A 300 4.34 11.42 19.82
CA ARG A 300 5.32 11.09 18.78
C ARG A 300 6.10 9.85 19.24
N MET A 301 5.85 8.71 18.61
CA MET A 301 6.63 7.50 18.83
C MET A 301 7.45 7.19 17.57
N SER A 302 8.74 6.96 17.76
CA SER A 302 9.57 6.40 16.70
C SER A 302 9.27 4.90 16.61
N GLN A 303 8.77 4.45 15.45
CA GLN A 303 8.52 3.03 15.21
C GLN A 303 9.62 2.49 14.30
N PRO A 304 10.48 1.56 14.78
CA PRO A 304 11.52 0.97 13.95
C PRO A 304 10.91 0.20 12.78
N ASN A 305 11.50 0.33 11.59
CA ASN A 305 11.07 -0.41 10.40
C ASN A 305 12.09 -1.52 10.03
N PRO A 306 11.87 -2.79 10.42
CA PRO A 306 12.84 -3.86 10.22
C PRO A 306 13.12 -4.15 8.74
N ALA A 307 12.14 -3.93 7.86
CA ALA A 307 12.30 -4.14 6.43
C ALA A 307 13.26 -3.10 5.81
N VAL A 308 13.24 -1.86 6.29
CA VAL A 308 14.18 -0.81 5.85
C VAL A 308 15.60 -1.13 6.31
N ARG A 309 15.76 -1.58 7.57
CA ARG A 309 17.07 -2.05 8.06
C ARG A 309 17.58 -3.23 7.24
N ALA A 310 16.73 -4.24 6.99
CA ALA A 310 17.11 -5.40 6.17
C ALA A 310 17.54 -4.99 4.75
N ALA A 311 16.84 -4.02 4.14
CA ALA A 311 17.20 -3.48 2.84
C ALA A 311 18.57 -2.78 2.86
N LEU A 312 18.86 -1.98 3.89
CA LEU A 312 20.17 -1.32 4.05
C LEU A 312 21.30 -2.33 4.25
N VAL A 313 21.10 -3.32 5.11
CA VAL A 313 22.09 -4.39 5.33
C VAL A 313 22.36 -5.16 4.05
N SER A 314 21.30 -5.50 3.29
CA SER A 314 21.42 -6.20 2.00
C SER A 314 22.21 -5.39 0.96
N LEU A 315 21.96 -4.08 0.86
CA LEU A 315 22.61 -3.22 -0.14
C LEU A 315 24.06 -2.83 0.22
N THR A 316 24.37 -2.73 1.51
CA THR A 316 25.64 -2.16 1.99
C THR A 316 26.58 -3.20 2.59
N GLY A 317 26.06 -4.31 3.12
CA GLY A 317 26.82 -5.29 3.91
C GLY A 317 27.07 -4.88 5.36
N GLU A 318 26.64 -3.67 5.77
CA GLU A 318 26.88 -3.11 7.11
C GLU A 318 25.61 -3.13 7.97
N ASP A 319 25.75 -3.12 9.30
CA ASP A 319 24.61 -3.10 10.23
C ASP A 319 24.83 -2.16 11.42
N PHE A 320 24.30 -0.94 11.31
CA PHE A 320 24.27 0.05 12.40
C PHE A 320 22.93 0.05 13.16
N GLY A 321 22.13 -1.01 13.04
CA GLY A 321 20.80 -1.08 13.65
C GLY A 321 19.85 -0.01 13.10
N TYR A 322 19.18 0.71 14.00
CA TYR A 322 18.25 1.80 13.68
C TYR A 322 18.84 3.20 13.90
N ASP A 323 20.15 3.31 14.11
CA ASP A 323 20.81 4.60 14.36
C ASP A 323 21.06 5.35 13.05
N SER A 324 20.15 6.27 12.71
CA SER A 324 20.26 7.09 11.50
C SER A 324 21.51 7.97 11.47
N VAL A 325 22.09 8.32 12.62
CA VAL A 325 23.29 9.18 12.70
C VAL A 325 24.52 8.39 12.26
N GLN A 326 24.66 7.16 12.76
CA GLN A 326 25.74 6.26 12.34
C GLN A 326 25.66 5.93 10.85
N TRP A 327 24.47 5.61 10.35
CA TRP A 327 24.25 5.40 8.92
C TRP A 327 24.65 6.61 8.06
N LYS A 328 24.31 7.84 8.48
CA LYS A 328 24.69 9.06 7.76
C LYS A 328 26.20 9.34 7.83
N ALA A 329 26.83 9.09 8.98
CA ALA A 329 28.28 9.23 9.14
C ALA A 329 29.04 8.23 8.25
N TRP A 330 28.57 6.98 8.21
CA TRP A 330 29.10 5.96 7.31
C TRP A 330 28.97 6.38 5.84
N LEU A 331 27.77 6.82 5.42
CA LEU A 331 27.54 7.25 4.04
C LEU A 331 28.43 8.44 3.65
N ALA A 332 28.65 9.40 4.55
CA ALA A 332 29.56 10.52 4.33
C ALA A 332 31.02 10.08 4.20
N ASN A 333 31.45 9.07 4.96
CA ASN A 333 32.80 8.51 4.85
C ASN A 333 32.97 7.70 3.56
N ALA A 334 31.97 6.91 3.17
CA ALA A 334 31.97 6.17 1.90
C ALA A 334 32.09 7.13 0.70
N ALA A 335 31.31 8.22 0.69
CA ALA A 335 31.39 9.23 -0.36
C ALA A 335 32.77 9.92 -0.44
N ARG A 336 33.46 10.11 0.69
CA ARG A 336 34.83 10.64 0.72
C ARG A 336 35.87 9.63 0.20
N ALA A 337 35.67 8.34 0.49
CA ALA A 337 36.54 7.28 -0.02
C ALA A 337 36.42 7.17 -1.56
N ASP A 338 35.21 7.24 -2.10
CA ASP A 338 34.95 7.19 -3.55
C ASP A 338 35.48 8.41 -4.30
N ALA A 339 35.52 9.60 -3.67
CA ALA A 339 36.07 10.81 -4.27
C ALA A 339 37.59 10.76 -4.50
N GLY A 340 38.28 9.77 -3.93
CA GLY A 340 39.74 9.65 -3.97
C GLY A 340 40.44 10.72 -3.11
N PRO A 341 41.76 10.57 -2.89
CA PRO A 341 42.53 11.59 -2.18
C PRO A 341 42.46 12.92 -2.95
N PRO A 342 42.33 14.07 -2.26
CA PRO A 342 42.32 15.37 -2.92
C PRO A 342 43.57 15.48 -3.79
N LYS A 343 43.36 15.75 -5.09
CA LYS A 343 44.44 15.93 -6.06
C LYS A 343 45.33 17.06 -5.54
N ARG A 344 46.56 16.73 -5.11
CA ARG A 344 47.52 17.71 -4.60
C ARG A 344 47.77 18.70 -5.73
N VAL A 345 47.28 19.93 -5.56
CA VAL A 345 47.61 21.02 -6.47
C VAL A 345 49.10 21.32 -6.28
N PRO A 346 49.92 21.35 -7.34
CA PRO A 346 51.33 21.72 -7.23
C PRO A 346 51.44 23.08 -6.54
N PHE A 347 52.24 23.15 -5.49
CA PHE A 347 52.55 24.41 -4.81
C PHE A 347 53.45 25.23 -5.76
N PRO A 348 53.12 26.52 -6.04
CA PRO A 348 53.90 27.36 -6.95
C PRO A 348 55.28 27.74 -6.41
#